data_AF-A0A2I0NSD1-F1
#
_entry.id   AF-A0A2I0NSD1-F1
#
_cell.length_a   1.000
_cell.length_b   1.000
_cell.length_c   1.000
_cell.angle_alpha   90.00
_cell.angle_beta   90.00
_cell.angle_gamma   90.00
#
_symmetry.space_group_name_H-M   'P 1'
#
loop_
_entity.id
_entity.type
_entity.pdbx_description
1 polymer ?
#
loop_
_entity_poly.entity_id
_entity_poly.type
_entity_poly.pdbx_seq_one_letter_code
_entity_poly.pdbx_strand_id
1 'polypeptide(L)'
;MNPAGLPGNSREWGRLAIIALVTALSVLLDLLVNTVTYTHFFYLVLILAAFWYRRRAVAVGFLLAAVHIAVEYLFYGPPGPGILVSAGVFVVAAYLLGYLFELAGRRAGDLHFRIGGPGAPACDRDTKRLIARLSSRDPETRYQAAGCLGDAGVSAAVEPLAALLADPEVGVRWKAAEALGRLGPPAVGPLAESLRNDDVDVRWMAAVALGEIGDPAAIPALMGALNDEETYVRSRAALALGAIGEAAREGLIASLSTGNERVRWGAALALGGIGGESAVAALIDALRDPDGDVRQRAAGALGDIGEPALLSLIEALRTDDDLLRQGAVAALGFVGKPAVRSLIEALRTDDDWRVRAGAARTLGDIGERRAADPLIRTLDDEREEVREAAREALGSIRKT
;
A
#
# COMPACT_ATOMS: atom_id res chain seq x y z
N MET A 1 14.21 -26.09 -34.52
CA MET A 1 15.03 -26.70 -33.45
C MET A 1 15.99 -25.64 -32.95
N ASN A 2 15.81 -25.18 -31.71
CA ASN A 2 16.69 -24.23 -31.05
C ASN A 2 17.20 -24.94 -29.78
N PRO A 3 18.52 -25.16 -29.59
CA PRO A 3 19.04 -25.91 -28.46
C PRO A 3 19.53 -24.96 -27.37
N ALA A 4 18.81 -24.88 -26.26
CA ALA A 4 19.34 -24.60 -24.92
C ALA A 4 18.16 -24.51 -23.95
N GLY A 5 17.81 -25.65 -23.36
CA GLY A 5 16.96 -25.67 -22.18
C GLY A 5 17.76 -25.27 -20.95
N LEU A 6 17.44 -24.13 -20.35
CA LEU A 6 17.68 -23.84 -18.94
C LEU A 6 16.49 -23.05 -18.38
N PRO A 7 15.61 -23.65 -17.56
CA PRO A 7 14.60 -22.91 -16.83
C PRO A 7 15.24 -22.35 -15.55
N GLY A 8 15.91 -21.20 -15.67
CA GLY A 8 16.43 -20.43 -14.55
C GLY A 8 15.54 -19.22 -14.27
N ASN A 9 14.83 -19.24 -13.16
CA ASN A 9 13.90 -18.20 -12.70
C ASN A 9 14.60 -16.83 -12.65
N SER A 10 14.20 -15.87 -13.51
CA SER A 10 14.84 -14.54 -13.61
C SER A 10 14.90 -13.77 -12.28
N ARG A 11 13.99 -14.09 -11.34
CA ARG A 11 13.99 -13.56 -9.97
C ARG A 11 15.13 -14.07 -9.09
N GLU A 12 15.61 -15.29 -9.30
CA GLU A 12 16.74 -15.86 -8.54
C GLU A 12 18.06 -15.21 -8.93
N TRP A 13 18.25 -14.96 -10.23
CA TRP A 13 19.39 -14.21 -10.74
C TRP A 13 19.46 -12.79 -10.17
N GLY A 14 18.32 -12.09 -10.06
CA GLY A 14 18.27 -10.77 -9.43
C GLY A 14 18.71 -10.77 -7.96
N ARG A 15 18.30 -11.78 -7.18
CA ARG A 15 18.66 -11.91 -5.76
C ARG A 15 20.14 -12.21 -5.55
N LEU A 16 20.71 -13.09 -6.36
CA LEU A 16 22.15 -13.40 -6.31
C LEU A 16 22.99 -12.18 -6.74
N ALA A 17 22.54 -11.42 -7.74
CA ALA A 17 23.20 -10.19 -8.16
C ALA A 17 23.21 -9.11 -7.06
N ILE A 18 22.11 -8.95 -6.32
CA ILE A 18 22.05 -8.02 -5.18
C ILE A 18 23.01 -8.42 -4.07
N ILE A 19 23.05 -9.71 -3.70
CA ILE A 19 23.98 -10.23 -2.68
C ILE A 19 25.43 -9.98 -3.10
N ALA A 20 25.78 -10.28 -4.36
CA ALA A 20 27.12 -10.09 -4.89
C ALA A 20 27.51 -8.60 -4.90
N LEU A 21 26.60 -7.72 -5.35
CA LEU A 21 26.83 -6.28 -5.43
C LEU A 21 27.06 -5.66 -4.04
N VAL A 22 26.19 -5.98 -3.06
CA VAL A 22 26.32 -5.43 -1.70
C VAL A 22 27.63 -5.91 -1.06
N THR A 23 27.98 -7.19 -1.23
CA THR A 23 29.24 -7.74 -0.70
C THR A 23 30.46 -7.03 -1.30
N ALA A 24 30.48 -6.86 -2.63
CA ALA A 24 31.58 -6.19 -3.31
C ALA A 24 31.70 -4.70 -2.91
N LEU A 25 30.57 -4.00 -2.81
CA LEU A 25 30.53 -2.59 -2.40
C LEU A 25 31.01 -2.40 -0.96
N SER A 26 30.67 -3.31 -0.05
CA SER A 26 31.12 -3.26 1.35
C SER A 26 32.64 -3.40 1.48
N VAL A 27 33.25 -4.32 0.73
CA VAL A 27 34.72 -4.47 0.71
C VAL A 27 35.38 -3.25 0.07
N LEU A 28 34.84 -2.75 -1.05
CA LEU A 28 35.37 -1.57 -1.73
C LEU A 28 35.30 -0.31 -0.87
N LEU A 29 34.19 -0.11 -0.15
CA LEU A 29 34.00 1.05 0.72
C LEU A 29 35.02 1.08 1.86
N ASP A 30 35.30 -0.07 2.49
CA ASP A 30 36.30 -0.15 3.55
C ASP A 30 37.72 0.13 3.02
N LEU A 31 38.06 -0.40 1.84
CA LEU A 31 39.33 -0.11 1.17
C LEU A 31 39.50 1.38 0.81
N LEU A 32 38.40 2.10 0.54
CA LEU A 32 38.43 3.51 0.13
C LEU A 32 38.37 4.49 1.30
N VAL A 33 37.64 4.16 2.37
CA VAL A 33 37.28 5.13 3.42
C VAL A 33 37.89 4.77 4.78
N ASN A 34 38.27 3.50 5.01
CA ASN A 34 38.98 3.02 6.20
C ASN A 34 38.35 3.43 7.55
N THR A 35 37.01 3.53 7.59
CA THR A 35 36.23 4.01 8.75
C THR A 35 35.21 3.00 9.27
N VAL A 36 34.88 1.93 8.54
CA VAL A 36 33.85 0.96 8.91
C VAL A 36 34.28 -0.46 8.54
N THR A 37 34.51 -1.33 9.54
CA THR A 37 34.88 -2.73 9.28
C THR A 37 33.81 -3.40 8.42
N TYR A 38 34.13 -3.70 7.16
CA TYR A 38 33.20 -4.22 6.14
C TYR A 38 32.40 -5.45 6.59
N THR A 39 32.92 -6.19 7.57
CA THR A 39 32.29 -7.33 8.24
C THR A 39 30.92 -7.01 8.85
N HIS A 40 30.62 -5.76 9.23
CA HIS A 40 29.29 -5.37 9.71
C HIS A 40 28.23 -5.47 8.60
N PHE A 41 28.60 -5.16 7.35
CA PHE A 41 27.69 -5.27 6.21
C PHE A 41 27.45 -6.72 5.78
N PHE A 42 28.35 -7.65 6.13
CA PHE A 42 28.13 -9.07 5.86
C PHE A 42 26.90 -9.60 6.61
N TYR A 43 26.58 -9.06 7.79
CA TYR A 43 25.35 -9.43 8.51
C TYR A 43 24.08 -9.01 7.76
N LEU A 44 24.10 -7.88 7.04
CA LEU A 44 22.97 -7.50 6.17
C LEU A 44 22.81 -8.49 5.01
N VAL A 45 23.91 -8.91 4.39
CA VAL A 45 23.90 -9.94 3.35
C VAL A 45 23.36 -11.27 3.89
N LEU A 46 23.73 -11.65 5.12
CA LEU A 46 23.22 -12.85 5.77
C LEU A 46 21.72 -12.78 6.07
N ILE A 47 21.21 -11.63 6.52
CA ILE A 47 19.77 -11.43 6.75
C ILE A 47 18.99 -11.58 5.44
N LEU A 48 19.44 -10.94 4.35
CA LEU A 48 18.82 -11.05 3.03
C LEU A 48 18.87 -12.49 2.50
N ALA A 49 20.02 -13.15 2.64
CA ALA A 49 20.18 -14.54 2.24
C ALA A 49 19.27 -15.48 3.04
N ALA A 50 19.17 -15.28 4.36
CA ALA A 50 18.28 -16.04 5.24
C ALA A 50 16.81 -15.84 4.90
N PHE A 51 16.42 -14.59 4.59
CA PHE A 51 15.06 -14.27 4.15
C PHE A 51 14.69 -14.94 2.82
N TRP A 52 15.58 -14.88 1.81
CA TRP A 52 15.29 -15.42 0.48
C TRP A 52 15.49 -16.92 0.34
N TYR A 53 16.47 -17.50 1.04
CA TYR A 53 16.92 -18.88 0.84
C TYR A 53 16.78 -19.78 2.09
N ARG A 54 16.33 -19.22 3.23
CA ARG A 54 16.07 -19.97 4.48
C ARG A 54 17.29 -20.80 4.90
N ARG A 55 17.16 -22.10 5.19
CA ARG A 55 18.29 -22.99 5.54
C ARG A 55 19.43 -23.00 4.53
N ARG A 56 19.18 -22.70 3.25
CA ARG A 56 20.24 -22.64 2.23
C ARG A 56 21.13 -21.40 2.37
N ALA A 57 20.76 -20.43 3.19
CA ALA A 57 21.59 -19.26 3.50
C ALA A 57 22.93 -19.61 4.15
N VAL A 58 23.06 -20.79 4.77
CA VAL A 58 24.33 -21.27 5.32
C VAL A 58 25.44 -21.31 4.26
N ALA A 59 25.11 -21.58 3.00
CA ALA A 59 26.07 -21.55 1.89
C ALA A 59 26.62 -20.13 1.65
N VAL A 60 25.79 -19.10 1.83
CA VAL A 60 26.22 -17.70 1.76
C VAL A 60 27.10 -17.35 2.96
N GLY A 61 26.80 -17.89 4.15
CA GLY A 61 27.67 -17.78 5.32
C GLY A 61 29.07 -18.35 5.09
N PHE A 62 29.17 -19.53 4.48
CA PHE A 62 30.46 -20.11 4.09
C PHE A 62 31.20 -19.26 3.04
N LEU A 63 30.48 -18.70 2.08
CA LEU A 63 31.06 -17.83 1.06
C LEU A 63 31.65 -16.55 1.70
N LEU A 64 30.90 -15.89 2.59
CA LEU A 64 31.36 -14.68 3.28
C LEU A 64 32.52 -14.97 4.22
N ALA A 65 32.52 -16.12 4.90
CA ALA A 65 33.65 -16.60 5.69
C ALA A 65 34.92 -16.76 4.84
N ALA A 66 34.80 -17.38 3.66
CA ALA A 66 35.91 -17.53 2.72
C ALA A 66 36.41 -16.18 2.19
N VAL A 67 35.50 -15.25 1.85
CA VAL A 67 35.86 -13.89 1.41
C VAL A 67 36.58 -13.14 2.53
N HIS A 68 36.10 -13.19 3.77
CA HIS A 68 36.73 -12.54 4.91
C HIS A 68 38.17 -13.03 5.13
N ILE A 69 38.38 -14.34 5.10
CA ILE A 69 39.70 -14.96 5.23
C ILE A 69 40.62 -14.60 4.06
N ALA A 70 40.09 -14.60 2.83
CA ALA A 70 40.86 -14.31 1.63
C ALA A 70 41.32 -12.85 1.59
N VAL A 71 40.44 -11.90 1.94
CA VAL A 71 40.80 -10.48 2.03
C VAL A 71 41.88 -10.29 3.08
N GLU A 72 41.73 -10.87 4.27
CA GLU A 72 42.77 -10.78 5.30
C GLU A 72 44.12 -11.32 4.80
N TYR A 73 44.11 -12.51 4.19
CA TYR A 73 45.31 -13.14 3.66
C TYR A 73 46.03 -12.30 2.60
N LEU A 74 45.26 -11.72 1.68
CA LEU A 74 45.79 -10.95 0.55
C LEU A 74 46.39 -9.61 0.96
N PHE A 75 45.83 -8.94 1.97
CA PHE A 75 46.24 -7.59 2.34
C PHE A 75 47.06 -7.51 3.63
N TYR A 76 46.93 -8.48 4.53
CA TYR A 76 47.52 -8.44 5.87
C TYR A 76 48.31 -9.70 6.25
N GLY A 77 48.29 -10.75 5.40
CA GLY A 77 49.06 -11.99 5.60
C GLY A 77 48.28 -13.09 6.34
N PRO A 78 48.95 -14.16 6.83
CA PRO A 78 48.27 -15.33 7.39
C PRO A 78 47.22 -14.98 8.46
N PRO A 79 45.96 -15.42 8.33
CA PRO A 79 44.88 -15.00 9.22
C PRO A 79 45.13 -15.47 10.65
N GLY A 80 45.07 -14.53 11.59
CA GLY A 80 45.15 -14.82 13.02
C GLY A 80 43.89 -15.55 13.55
N PRO A 81 43.95 -16.08 14.78
CA PRO A 81 42.83 -16.81 15.37
C PRO A 81 41.54 -15.99 15.48
N GLY A 82 41.63 -14.66 15.65
CA GLY A 82 40.45 -13.78 15.68
C GLY A 82 39.66 -13.75 14.37
N ILE A 83 40.37 -13.81 13.23
CA ILE A 83 39.75 -13.81 11.89
C ILE A 83 39.06 -15.15 11.62
N LEU A 84 39.65 -16.26 12.05
CA LEU A 84 39.04 -17.59 11.95
C LEU A 84 37.77 -17.69 12.82
N VAL A 85 37.78 -17.12 14.02
CA VAL A 85 36.59 -17.03 14.89
C VAL A 85 35.50 -16.18 14.23
N SER A 86 35.85 -14.99 13.73
CA SER A 86 34.93 -14.10 13.00
C SER A 86 34.30 -14.78 11.78
N ALA A 87 35.10 -15.49 10.98
CA ALA A 87 34.63 -16.28 9.85
C ALA A 87 33.65 -17.39 10.27
N GLY A 88 33.92 -18.07 11.39
CA GLY A 88 33.00 -19.05 11.98
C GLY A 88 31.67 -18.45 12.41
N VAL A 89 31.68 -17.21 12.95
CA VAL A 89 30.46 -16.51 13.37
C VAL A 89 29.52 -16.26 12.20
N PHE A 90 30.02 -15.96 10.99
CA PHE A 90 29.15 -15.79 9.81
C PHE A 90 28.40 -17.07 9.45
N VAL A 91 29.05 -18.22 9.52
CA VAL A 91 28.42 -19.52 9.23
C VAL A 91 27.35 -19.83 10.27
N VAL A 92 27.65 -19.62 11.55
CA VAL A 92 26.71 -19.85 12.65
C VAL A 92 25.53 -18.90 12.57
N ALA A 93 25.77 -17.61 12.33
CA ALA A 93 24.73 -16.60 12.17
C ALA A 93 23.83 -16.92 10.96
N ALA A 94 24.39 -17.32 9.82
CA ALA A 94 23.64 -17.73 8.63
C ALA A 94 22.74 -18.94 8.91
N TYR A 95 23.26 -19.93 9.64
CA TYR A 95 22.50 -21.11 10.04
C TYR A 95 21.34 -20.75 10.98
N LEU A 96 21.60 -19.96 12.02
CA LEU A 96 20.59 -19.54 13.00
C LEU A 96 19.51 -18.67 12.37
N LEU A 97 19.90 -17.67 11.56
CA LEU A 97 18.96 -16.82 10.83
C LEU A 97 18.14 -17.63 9.83
N GLY A 98 18.78 -18.51 9.05
CA GLY A 98 18.08 -19.38 8.10
C GLY A 98 17.07 -20.31 8.77
N TYR A 99 17.40 -20.85 9.95
CA TYR A 99 16.51 -21.65 10.77
C TYR A 99 15.35 -20.82 11.34
N LEU A 100 15.63 -19.62 11.83
CA LEU A 100 14.63 -18.69 12.37
C LEU A 100 13.63 -18.22 11.31
N PHE A 101 14.09 -17.86 10.11
CA PHE A 101 13.21 -17.50 8.99
C PHE A 101 12.45 -18.69 8.44
N GLU A 102 12.98 -19.91 8.53
CA GLU A 102 12.20 -21.11 8.22
C GLU A 102 11.10 -21.37 9.25
N LEU A 103 11.38 -21.19 10.54
CA LEU A 103 10.36 -21.26 11.60
C LEU A 103 9.30 -20.16 11.47
N ALA A 104 9.71 -18.93 11.18
CA ALA A 104 8.81 -17.81 10.92
C ALA A 104 7.99 -18.04 9.64
N GLY A 105 8.61 -18.57 8.59
CA GLY A 105 7.96 -18.94 7.34
C GLY A 105 7.06 -20.18 7.45
N ARG A 106 7.31 -21.08 8.42
CA ARG A 106 6.39 -22.17 8.79
C ARG A 106 5.22 -21.64 9.60
N ARG A 107 5.41 -20.71 10.55
CA ARG A 107 4.29 -20.02 11.21
C ARG A 107 3.42 -19.19 10.26
N ALA A 108 4.01 -18.58 9.23
CA ALA A 108 3.25 -17.88 8.18
C ALA A 108 2.66 -18.83 7.11
N GLY A 109 3.29 -19.98 6.86
CA GLY A 109 2.86 -20.99 5.88
C GLY A 109 1.84 -21.99 6.42
N ASP A 110 1.88 -22.28 7.73
CA ASP A 110 0.87 -23.05 8.46
C ASP A 110 -0.41 -22.23 8.69
N LEU A 111 -0.40 -20.92 8.40
CA LEU A 111 -1.58 -20.04 8.38
C LEU A 111 -2.28 -19.96 7.01
N HIS A 112 -1.73 -20.60 5.97
CA HIS A 112 -2.39 -20.69 4.66
C HIS A 112 -2.40 -22.14 4.18
N PHE A 113 -3.27 -22.93 4.80
CA PHE A 113 -3.83 -24.11 4.16
C PHE A 113 -4.33 -23.69 2.76
N ARG A 114 -3.92 -24.42 1.70
CA ARG A 114 -4.31 -24.11 0.32
C ARG A 114 -5.77 -24.46 0.11
N ILE A 115 -6.64 -23.59 0.60
CA ILE A 115 -8.07 -23.69 0.44
C ILE A 115 -8.46 -23.21 -0.96
N GLY A 116 -9.25 -23.99 -1.70
CA GLY A 116 -9.73 -23.61 -3.04
C GLY A 116 -8.83 -24.00 -4.23
N GLY A 117 -8.01 -25.05 -4.11
CA GLY A 117 -7.25 -25.60 -5.24
C GLY A 117 -8.13 -26.21 -6.35
N PRO A 118 -7.60 -26.40 -7.58
CA PRO A 118 -8.35 -27.01 -8.68
C PRO A 118 -8.71 -28.47 -8.35
N GLY A 119 -10.01 -28.77 -8.33
CA GLY A 119 -10.55 -30.07 -7.90
C GLY A 119 -11.78 -30.01 -6.98
N ALA A 120 -12.33 -28.81 -6.73
CA ALA A 120 -13.53 -28.64 -5.92
C ALA A 120 -14.68 -29.58 -6.38
N PRO A 121 -15.26 -30.40 -5.48
CA PRO A 121 -16.39 -31.24 -5.84
C PRO A 121 -17.58 -30.39 -6.28
N ALA A 122 -18.41 -30.90 -7.20
CA ALA A 122 -19.64 -30.23 -7.62
C ALA A 122 -20.50 -29.88 -6.39
N CYS A 123 -20.96 -28.62 -6.33
CA CYS A 123 -21.78 -28.13 -5.22
C CYS A 123 -23.00 -29.04 -4.99
N ASP A 124 -23.19 -29.45 -3.73
CA ASP A 124 -24.36 -30.22 -3.31
C ASP A 124 -25.62 -29.36 -3.53
N ARG A 125 -26.66 -29.92 -4.16
CA ARG A 125 -27.91 -29.19 -4.40
C ARG A 125 -28.74 -29.05 -3.12
N ASP A 126 -28.44 -29.85 -2.09
CA ASP A 126 -29.13 -29.76 -0.80
C ASP A 126 -28.56 -28.62 0.06
N THR A 127 -29.29 -27.50 0.08
CA THR A 127 -28.90 -26.28 0.80
C THR A 127 -28.86 -26.47 2.32
N LYS A 128 -29.71 -27.33 2.90
CA LYS A 128 -29.67 -27.63 4.34
C LYS A 128 -28.39 -28.36 4.71
N ARG A 129 -27.99 -29.30 3.86
CA ARG A 129 -26.74 -30.04 4.03
C ARG A 129 -25.52 -29.15 3.85
N LEU A 130 -25.55 -28.21 2.89
CA LEU A 130 -24.50 -27.20 2.74
C LEU A 130 -24.39 -26.31 3.98
N ILE A 131 -25.50 -25.81 4.52
CA ILE A 131 -25.49 -25.01 5.77
C ILE A 131 -24.88 -25.81 6.92
N ALA A 132 -25.25 -27.09 7.08
CA ALA A 132 -24.66 -27.94 8.11
C ALA A 132 -23.14 -28.15 7.95
N ARG A 133 -22.63 -28.13 6.71
CA ARG A 133 -21.18 -28.25 6.43
C ARG A 133 -20.38 -27.01 6.83
N LEU A 134 -21.01 -25.85 7.02
CA LEU A 134 -20.34 -24.66 7.55
C LEU A 134 -19.82 -24.87 8.97
N SER A 135 -20.33 -25.84 9.72
CA SER A 135 -19.81 -26.21 11.04
C SER A 135 -18.82 -27.39 11.01
N SER A 136 -18.33 -27.78 9.83
CA SER A 136 -17.36 -28.87 9.70
C SER A 136 -16.05 -28.54 10.44
N ARG A 137 -15.41 -29.56 11.02
CA ARG A 137 -14.06 -29.43 11.59
C ARG A 137 -13.01 -29.17 10.51
N ASP A 138 -13.25 -29.65 9.30
CA ASP A 138 -12.37 -29.47 8.15
C ASP A 138 -12.62 -28.09 7.50
N PRO A 139 -11.62 -27.20 7.45
CA PRO A 139 -11.78 -25.87 6.87
C PRO A 139 -12.01 -25.88 5.35
N GLU A 140 -11.51 -26.88 4.61
CA GLU A 140 -11.84 -27.00 3.18
C GLU A 140 -13.34 -27.19 3.00
N THR A 141 -13.94 -28.08 3.78
CA THR A 141 -15.38 -28.32 3.77
C THR A 141 -16.17 -27.05 4.07
N ARG A 142 -15.75 -26.25 5.06
CA ARG A 142 -16.41 -24.98 5.39
C ARG A 142 -16.29 -23.96 4.25
N TYR A 143 -15.09 -23.80 3.68
CA TYR A 143 -14.86 -22.92 2.54
C TYR A 143 -15.69 -23.29 1.32
N GLN A 144 -15.70 -24.57 0.94
CA GLN A 144 -16.45 -25.04 -0.22
C GLN A 144 -17.95 -24.86 0.01
N ALA A 145 -18.45 -25.17 1.21
CA ALA A 145 -19.84 -24.93 1.56
C ALA A 145 -20.20 -23.44 1.49
N ALA A 146 -19.33 -22.56 1.99
CA ALA A 146 -19.55 -21.12 1.94
C ALA A 146 -19.66 -20.61 0.49
N GLY A 147 -18.73 -21.03 -0.37
CA GLY A 147 -18.76 -20.70 -1.80
C GLY A 147 -20.03 -21.17 -2.50
N CYS A 148 -20.39 -22.44 -2.31
CA CYS A 148 -21.59 -23.01 -2.90
C CYS A 148 -22.88 -22.30 -2.46
N LEU A 149 -22.97 -21.89 -1.18
CA LEU A 149 -24.15 -21.17 -0.67
C LEU A 149 -24.27 -19.76 -1.24
N GLY A 150 -23.15 -19.07 -1.42
CA GLY A 150 -23.09 -17.77 -2.11
C GLY A 150 -23.50 -17.90 -3.58
N ASP A 151 -22.91 -18.86 -4.30
CA ASP A 151 -23.23 -19.12 -5.73
C ASP A 151 -24.70 -19.52 -5.94
N ALA A 152 -25.27 -20.24 -4.97
CA ALA A 152 -26.67 -20.68 -5.02
C ALA A 152 -27.67 -19.61 -4.56
N GLY A 153 -27.23 -18.46 -4.04
CA GLY A 153 -28.13 -17.38 -3.63
C GLY A 153 -29.00 -17.72 -2.40
N VAL A 154 -28.52 -18.58 -1.49
CA VAL A 154 -29.33 -19.10 -0.38
C VAL A 154 -29.42 -18.08 0.76
N SER A 155 -30.45 -17.24 0.79
CA SER A 155 -30.61 -16.22 1.85
C SER A 155 -30.70 -16.80 3.26
N ALA A 156 -31.19 -18.04 3.42
CA ALA A 156 -31.19 -18.73 4.71
C ALA A 156 -29.78 -19.02 5.26
N ALA A 157 -28.74 -18.89 4.43
CA ALA A 157 -27.35 -19.06 4.82
C ALA A 157 -26.69 -17.76 5.31
N VAL A 158 -27.36 -16.60 5.24
CA VAL A 158 -26.77 -15.31 5.66
C VAL A 158 -26.21 -15.37 7.07
N GLU A 159 -27.01 -15.78 8.06
CA GLU A 159 -26.57 -15.86 9.46
C GLU A 159 -25.44 -16.89 9.66
N PRO A 160 -25.55 -18.14 9.16
CA PRO A 160 -24.43 -19.08 9.19
C PRO A 160 -23.14 -18.60 8.52
N LEU A 161 -23.24 -17.87 7.42
CA LEU A 161 -22.09 -17.31 6.71
C LEU A 161 -21.49 -16.12 7.47
N ALA A 162 -22.32 -15.25 8.05
CA ALA A 162 -21.85 -14.14 8.88
C ALA A 162 -21.06 -14.65 10.10
N ALA A 163 -21.48 -15.77 10.70
CA ALA A 163 -20.73 -16.42 11.78
C ALA A 163 -19.32 -16.88 11.34
N LEU A 164 -19.13 -17.26 10.06
CA LEU A 164 -17.82 -17.64 9.53
C LEU A 164 -16.87 -16.46 9.30
N LEU A 165 -17.30 -15.22 9.48
CA LEU A 165 -16.38 -14.07 9.52
C LEU A 165 -15.43 -14.15 10.73
N ALA A 166 -15.79 -14.91 11.76
CA ALA A 166 -14.94 -15.21 12.92
C ALA A 166 -14.20 -16.56 12.80
N ASP A 167 -14.19 -17.18 11.62
CA ASP A 167 -13.54 -18.48 11.44
C ASP A 167 -12.03 -18.38 11.70
N PRO A 168 -11.41 -19.36 12.39
CA PRO A 168 -9.97 -19.36 12.63
C PRO A 168 -9.14 -19.31 11.33
N GLU A 169 -9.65 -19.91 10.24
CA GLU A 169 -8.95 -19.94 8.97
C GLU A 169 -9.28 -18.71 8.11
N VAL A 170 -8.24 -17.93 7.78
CA VAL A 170 -8.35 -16.70 6.98
C VAL A 170 -9.07 -16.95 5.65
N GLY A 171 -8.79 -18.09 5.00
CA GLY A 171 -9.41 -18.45 3.73
C GLY A 171 -10.92 -18.65 3.84
N VAL A 172 -11.39 -19.23 4.96
CA VAL A 172 -12.83 -19.41 5.22
C VAL A 172 -13.49 -18.06 5.48
N ARG A 173 -12.85 -17.17 6.27
CA ARG A 173 -13.35 -15.80 6.49
C ARG A 173 -13.54 -15.04 5.17
N TRP A 174 -12.52 -15.07 4.30
CA TRP A 174 -12.56 -14.41 2.99
C TRP A 174 -13.68 -14.96 2.11
N LYS A 175 -13.85 -16.29 2.12
CA LYS A 175 -14.89 -16.94 1.32
C LYS A 175 -16.29 -16.67 1.84
N ALA A 176 -16.46 -16.58 3.14
CA ALA A 176 -17.72 -16.20 3.76
C ALA A 176 -18.10 -14.76 3.40
N ALA A 177 -17.15 -13.83 3.45
CA ALA A 177 -17.35 -12.45 3.03
C ALA A 177 -17.77 -12.34 1.56
N GLU A 178 -17.04 -13.02 0.66
CA GLU A 178 -17.36 -13.10 -0.78
C GLU A 178 -18.76 -13.71 -1.00
N ALA A 179 -19.10 -14.78 -0.27
CA ALA A 179 -20.41 -15.41 -0.36
C ALA A 179 -21.53 -14.47 0.08
N LEU A 180 -21.36 -13.75 1.20
CA LEU A 180 -22.30 -12.73 1.67
C LEU A 180 -22.44 -11.58 0.67
N GLY A 181 -21.33 -11.14 0.07
CA GLY A 181 -21.31 -10.16 -1.03
C GLY A 181 -22.22 -10.58 -2.18
N ARG A 182 -22.11 -11.84 -2.62
CA ARG A 182 -22.95 -12.43 -3.68
C ARG A 182 -24.42 -12.59 -3.27
N LEU A 183 -24.72 -12.82 -1.99
CA LEU A 183 -26.10 -12.89 -1.50
C LEU A 183 -26.80 -11.52 -1.54
N GLY A 184 -26.04 -10.43 -1.45
CA GLY A 184 -26.54 -9.07 -1.66
C GLY A 184 -27.34 -8.50 -0.47
N PRO A 185 -28.39 -7.69 -0.72
CA PRO A 185 -29.12 -6.92 0.31
C PRO A 185 -29.54 -7.67 1.58
N PRO A 186 -29.97 -8.96 1.54
CA PRO A 186 -30.30 -9.70 2.75
C PRO A 186 -29.16 -9.83 3.77
N ALA A 187 -27.90 -9.70 3.33
CA ALA A 187 -26.73 -9.77 4.21
C ALA A 187 -26.39 -8.44 4.90
N VAL A 188 -26.98 -7.31 4.49
CA VAL A 188 -26.60 -5.97 4.99
C VAL A 188 -26.81 -5.83 6.49
N GLY A 189 -27.96 -6.27 7.02
CA GLY A 189 -28.26 -6.18 8.45
C GLY A 189 -27.25 -6.95 9.32
N PRO A 190 -27.07 -8.27 9.09
CA PRO A 190 -26.11 -9.08 9.85
C PRO A 190 -24.65 -8.62 9.71
N LEU A 191 -24.26 -8.13 8.53
CA LEU A 191 -22.94 -7.53 8.33
C LEU A 191 -22.77 -6.20 9.07
N ALA A 192 -23.81 -5.36 9.11
CA ALA A 192 -23.80 -4.12 9.88
C ALA A 192 -23.69 -4.39 11.39
N GLU A 193 -24.25 -5.49 11.88
CA GLU A 193 -24.01 -5.94 13.26
C GLU A 193 -22.57 -6.40 13.47
N SER A 194 -22.00 -7.11 12.50
CA SER A 194 -20.61 -7.61 12.52
C SER A 194 -19.57 -6.48 12.54
N LEU A 195 -19.90 -5.27 12.05
CA LEU A 195 -19.05 -4.07 12.20
C LEU A 195 -18.84 -3.65 13.66
N ARG A 196 -19.61 -4.18 14.61
CA ARG A 196 -19.49 -3.88 16.05
C ARG A 196 -18.89 -5.04 16.85
N ASN A 197 -18.34 -6.04 16.17
CA ASN A 197 -17.73 -7.19 16.81
C ASN A 197 -16.44 -6.82 17.57
N ASP A 198 -16.18 -7.47 18.70
CA ASP A 198 -14.96 -7.25 19.47
C ASP A 198 -13.70 -7.65 18.68
N ASP A 199 -13.82 -8.65 17.81
CA ASP A 199 -12.75 -9.08 16.92
C ASP A 199 -12.60 -8.12 15.73
N VAL A 200 -11.42 -7.48 15.67
CA VAL A 200 -10.99 -6.60 14.58
C VAL A 200 -11.15 -7.30 13.23
N ASP A 201 -10.82 -8.61 13.17
CA ASP A 201 -10.87 -9.37 11.93
C ASP A 201 -12.27 -9.50 11.35
N VAL A 202 -13.27 -9.66 12.23
CA VAL A 202 -14.67 -9.70 11.84
C VAL A 202 -15.13 -8.33 11.33
N ARG A 203 -14.76 -7.25 12.03
CA ARG A 203 -15.20 -5.89 11.68
C ARG A 203 -14.73 -5.48 10.28
N TRP A 204 -13.43 -5.61 9.98
CA TRP A 204 -12.93 -5.16 8.68
C TRP A 204 -13.40 -6.05 7.53
N MET A 205 -13.62 -7.34 7.78
CA MET A 205 -14.21 -8.27 6.81
C MET A 205 -15.66 -7.92 6.49
N ALA A 206 -16.43 -7.55 7.51
CA ALA A 206 -17.80 -7.09 7.34
C ALA A 206 -17.87 -5.82 6.48
N ALA A 207 -16.96 -4.87 6.71
CA ALA A 207 -16.85 -3.68 5.88
C ALA A 207 -16.57 -4.01 4.40
N VAL A 208 -15.67 -4.97 4.12
CA VAL A 208 -15.39 -5.44 2.75
C VAL A 208 -16.64 -6.01 2.10
N ALA A 209 -17.33 -6.94 2.78
CA ALA A 209 -18.55 -7.55 2.24
C ALA A 209 -19.65 -6.51 1.99
N LEU A 210 -19.85 -5.54 2.89
CA LEU A 210 -20.82 -4.45 2.68
C LEU A 210 -20.48 -3.58 1.47
N GLY A 211 -19.19 -3.32 1.22
CA GLY A 211 -18.72 -2.62 0.04
C GLY A 211 -18.96 -3.41 -1.25
N GLU A 212 -18.78 -4.73 -1.23
CA GLU A 212 -19.08 -5.61 -2.37
C GLU A 212 -20.58 -5.68 -2.67
N ILE A 213 -21.44 -5.64 -1.64
CA ILE A 213 -22.89 -5.57 -1.81
C ILE A 213 -23.29 -4.24 -2.45
N GLY A 214 -22.70 -3.13 -2.02
CA GLY A 214 -22.96 -1.79 -2.56
C GLY A 214 -24.35 -1.22 -2.23
N ASP A 215 -25.06 -1.80 -1.25
CA ASP A 215 -26.40 -1.35 -0.87
C ASP A 215 -26.33 -0.10 0.04
N PRO A 216 -27.00 1.01 -0.32
CA PRO A 216 -27.05 2.23 0.49
C PRO A 216 -27.54 2.04 1.93
N ALA A 217 -28.29 0.97 2.24
CA ALA A 217 -28.70 0.65 3.60
C ALA A 217 -27.51 0.39 4.54
N ALA A 218 -26.33 0.08 4.00
CA ALA A 218 -25.09 -0.10 4.78
C ALA A 218 -24.46 1.23 5.24
N ILE A 219 -24.80 2.36 4.61
CA ILE A 219 -24.14 3.65 4.83
C ILE A 219 -24.10 4.04 6.32
N PRO A 220 -25.20 4.01 7.10
CA PRO A 220 -25.16 4.44 8.49
C PRO A 220 -24.17 3.64 9.35
N ALA A 221 -24.09 2.33 9.11
CA ALA A 221 -23.20 1.44 9.86
C ALA A 221 -21.73 1.67 9.47
N LEU A 222 -21.45 1.81 8.17
CA LEU A 222 -20.11 2.11 7.67
C LEU A 222 -19.61 3.50 8.10
N MET A 223 -20.50 4.50 8.13
CA MET A 223 -20.18 5.84 8.66
C MET A 223 -19.77 5.76 10.14
N GLY A 224 -20.42 4.92 10.93
CA GLY A 224 -20.00 4.65 12.31
C GLY A 224 -18.62 4.01 12.39
N ALA A 225 -18.32 3.06 11.49
CA ALA A 225 -17.03 2.37 11.42
C ALA A 225 -15.86 3.27 10.96
N LEU A 226 -16.13 4.47 10.41
CA LEU A 226 -15.07 5.47 10.17
C LEU A 226 -14.42 5.98 11.47
N ASN A 227 -15.07 5.79 12.62
CA ASN A 227 -14.53 6.15 13.93
C ASN A 227 -13.93 4.96 14.70
N ASP A 228 -13.74 3.82 14.03
CA ASP A 228 -13.15 2.63 14.67
C ASP A 228 -11.75 2.95 15.22
N GLU A 229 -11.39 2.31 16.34
CA GLU A 229 -10.06 2.45 16.93
C GLU A 229 -8.98 1.92 15.99
N GLU A 230 -9.29 0.89 15.20
CA GLU A 230 -8.35 0.25 14.30
C GLU A 230 -8.32 0.91 12.93
N THR A 231 -7.13 1.36 12.54
CA THR A 231 -6.89 2.06 11.26
C THR A 231 -7.30 1.22 10.05
N TYR A 232 -7.14 -0.10 10.15
CA TYR A 232 -7.51 -1.00 9.08
C TYR A 232 -9.02 -1.09 8.88
N VAL A 233 -9.81 -1.14 9.97
CA VAL A 233 -11.28 -1.12 9.91
C VAL A 233 -11.76 0.21 9.32
N ARG A 234 -11.23 1.35 9.80
CA ARG A 234 -11.56 2.69 9.26
C ARG A 234 -11.34 2.77 7.75
N SER A 235 -10.19 2.27 7.29
CA SER A 235 -9.82 2.28 5.87
C SER A 235 -10.76 1.42 5.03
N ARG A 236 -11.14 0.23 5.52
CA ARG A 236 -12.10 -0.65 4.81
C ARG A 236 -13.51 -0.06 4.79
N ALA A 237 -13.95 0.58 5.87
CA ALA A 237 -15.23 1.28 5.91
C ALA A 237 -15.28 2.45 4.90
N ALA A 238 -14.21 3.24 4.82
CA ALA A 238 -14.11 4.32 3.82
C ALA A 238 -14.12 3.79 2.37
N LEU A 239 -13.38 2.73 2.09
CA LEU A 239 -13.40 2.09 0.75
C LEU A 239 -14.77 1.51 0.41
N ALA A 240 -15.48 0.92 1.38
CA ALA A 240 -16.84 0.42 1.19
C ALA A 240 -17.83 1.55 0.90
N LEU A 241 -17.75 2.68 1.61
CA LEU A 241 -18.54 3.88 1.31
C LEU A 241 -18.23 4.44 -0.07
N GLY A 242 -16.94 4.43 -0.46
CA GLY A 242 -16.52 4.79 -1.82
C GLY A 242 -17.11 3.87 -2.89
N ALA A 243 -17.18 2.56 -2.63
CA ALA A 243 -17.77 1.56 -3.53
C ALA A 243 -19.31 1.71 -3.64
N ILE A 244 -20.00 2.09 -2.55
CA ILE A 244 -21.44 2.43 -2.58
C ILE A 244 -21.68 3.67 -3.45
N GLY A 245 -20.73 4.61 -3.48
CA GLY A 245 -20.74 5.71 -4.44
C GLY A 245 -21.67 6.86 -4.04
N GLU A 246 -22.46 7.34 -5.00
CA GLU A 246 -23.19 8.61 -4.91
C GLU A 246 -24.08 8.75 -3.67
N ALA A 247 -24.73 7.66 -3.26
CA ALA A 247 -25.63 7.68 -2.12
C ALA A 247 -24.93 8.04 -0.79
N ALA A 248 -23.62 7.82 -0.68
CA ALA A 248 -22.83 8.15 0.50
C ALA A 248 -22.29 9.60 0.49
N ARG A 249 -22.28 10.27 -0.67
CA ARG A 249 -21.52 11.51 -0.90
C ARG A 249 -21.88 12.62 0.09
N GLU A 250 -23.16 12.95 0.22
CA GLU A 250 -23.62 14.05 1.07
C GLU A 250 -23.31 13.80 2.56
N GLY A 251 -23.48 12.57 3.03
CA GLY A 251 -23.15 12.19 4.40
C GLY A 251 -21.64 12.30 4.69
N LEU A 252 -20.80 11.95 3.71
CA LEU A 252 -19.35 12.07 3.80
C LEU A 252 -18.89 13.53 3.78
N ILE A 253 -19.49 14.38 2.93
CA ILE A 253 -19.21 15.82 2.90
C ILE A 253 -19.54 16.46 4.24
N ALA A 254 -20.69 16.15 4.83
CA ALA A 254 -21.04 16.64 6.17
C ALA A 254 -20.00 16.18 7.22
N SER A 255 -19.56 14.92 7.12
CA SER A 255 -18.61 14.33 8.07
C SER A 255 -17.19 14.90 7.96
N LEU A 256 -16.78 15.40 6.78
CA LEU A 256 -15.55 16.18 6.63
C LEU A 256 -15.56 17.45 7.46
N SER A 257 -16.73 18.00 7.81
CA SER A 257 -16.82 19.23 8.61
C SER A 257 -17.07 18.96 10.09
N THR A 258 -17.91 17.98 10.41
CA THR A 258 -18.39 17.77 11.79
C THR A 258 -17.73 16.60 12.51
N GLY A 259 -17.03 15.72 11.78
CA GLY A 259 -16.37 14.55 12.34
C GLY A 259 -15.13 14.90 13.16
N ASN A 260 -14.68 13.96 14.00
CA ASN A 260 -13.32 14.01 14.55
C ASN A 260 -12.28 13.68 13.46
N GLU A 261 -11.00 13.79 13.77
CA GLU A 261 -9.90 13.61 12.80
C GLU A 261 -9.95 12.26 12.09
N ARG A 262 -10.35 11.18 12.79
CA ARG A 262 -10.49 9.83 12.22
C ARG A 262 -11.61 9.78 11.17
N VAL A 263 -12.77 10.32 11.52
CA VAL A 263 -13.94 10.36 10.64
C VAL A 263 -13.67 11.27 9.44
N ARG A 264 -13.07 12.45 9.64
CA ARG A 264 -12.71 13.36 8.55
C ARG A 264 -11.69 12.72 7.60
N TRP A 265 -10.68 12.03 8.13
CA TRP A 265 -9.71 11.29 7.33
C TRP A 265 -10.38 10.21 6.47
N GLY A 266 -11.27 9.41 7.07
CA GLY A 266 -12.02 8.36 6.38
C GLY A 266 -12.98 8.92 5.33
N ALA A 267 -13.63 10.05 5.64
CA ALA A 267 -14.51 10.74 4.71
C ALA A 267 -13.75 11.28 3.49
N ALA A 268 -12.55 11.85 3.70
CA ALA A 268 -11.68 12.28 2.61
C ALA A 268 -11.28 11.11 1.71
N LEU A 269 -10.90 9.97 2.30
CA LEU A 269 -10.57 8.74 1.56
C LEU A 269 -11.76 8.25 0.70
N ALA A 270 -12.95 8.16 1.27
CA ALA A 270 -14.14 7.72 0.53
C ALA A 270 -14.50 8.68 -0.61
N LEU A 271 -14.49 9.98 -0.37
CA LEU A 271 -14.82 11.01 -1.37
C LEU A 271 -13.84 11.03 -2.55
N GLY A 272 -12.57 10.65 -2.35
CA GLY A 272 -11.62 10.47 -3.44
C GLY A 272 -12.03 9.38 -4.43
N GLY A 273 -12.66 8.30 -3.93
CA GLY A 273 -13.19 7.22 -4.79
C GLY A 273 -14.53 7.57 -5.45
N ILE A 274 -15.35 8.40 -4.81
CA ILE A 274 -16.66 8.84 -5.34
C ILE A 274 -16.47 9.93 -6.41
N GLY A 275 -15.62 10.92 -6.12
CA GLY A 275 -15.39 12.08 -6.96
C GLY A 275 -16.64 12.98 -7.12
N GLY A 276 -16.63 13.75 -8.22
CA GLY A 276 -17.66 14.73 -8.53
C GLY A 276 -17.41 16.12 -7.92
N GLU A 277 -18.09 17.13 -8.49
CA GLU A 277 -17.82 18.54 -8.21
C GLU A 277 -17.98 18.92 -6.73
N SER A 278 -19.05 18.45 -6.07
CA SER A 278 -19.26 18.70 -4.64
C SER A 278 -18.23 18.02 -3.74
N ALA A 279 -17.72 16.84 -4.13
CA ALA A 279 -16.64 16.18 -3.41
C ALA A 279 -15.31 16.94 -3.58
N VAL A 280 -15.00 17.39 -4.80
CA VAL A 280 -13.81 18.21 -5.07
C VAL A 280 -13.83 19.49 -4.23
N ALA A 281 -14.95 20.22 -4.22
CA ALA A 281 -15.08 21.43 -3.42
C ALA A 281 -14.86 21.16 -1.91
N ALA A 282 -15.51 20.13 -1.36
CA ALA A 282 -15.35 19.76 0.05
C ALA A 282 -13.92 19.32 0.40
N LEU A 283 -13.25 18.59 -0.50
CA LEU A 283 -11.86 18.16 -0.31
C LEU A 283 -10.87 19.33 -0.39
N ILE A 284 -11.13 20.33 -1.25
CA ILE A 284 -10.34 21.56 -1.30
C ILE A 284 -10.43 22.31 0.02
N ASP A 285 -11.62 22.36 0.63
CA ASP A 285 -11.78 22.94 1.96
C ASP A 285 -11.01 22.15 3.03
N ALA A 286 -11.01 20.81 2.93
CA ALA A 286 -10.26 19.93 3.83
C ALA A 286 -8.72 20.05 3.70
N LEU A 287 -8.19 20.72 2.67
CA LEU A 287 -6.76 21.07 2.60
C LEU A 287 -6.36 22.08 3.69
N ARG A 288 -7.33 22.72 4.35
CA ARG A 288 -7.15 23.63 5.49
C ARG A 288 -7.47 22.98 6.83
N ASP A 289 -7.67 21.66 6.87
CA ASP A 289 -7.99 20.96 8.11
C ASP A 289 -6.90 21.20 9.18
N PRO A 290 -7.25 21.40 10.46
CA PRO A 290 -6.25 21.55 11.52
C PRO A 290 -5.35 20.32 11.66
N ASP A 291 -5.86 19.13 11.37
CA ASP A 291 -5.12 17.88 11.45
C ASP A 291 -4.29 17.61 10.19
N GLY A 292 -3.01 17.28 10.37
CA GLY A 292 -2.07 17.08 9.26
C GLY A 292 -2.36 15.84 8.41
N ASP A 293 -2.85 14.77 9.03
CA ASP A 293 -3.15 13.52 8.33
C ASP A 293 -4.41 13.68 7.49
N VAL A 294 -5.40 14.44 7.97
CA VAL A 294 -6.60 14.80 7.20
C VAL A 294 -6.21 15.63 5.97
N ARG A 295 -5.35 16.65 6.12
CA ARG A 295 -4.87 17.46 4.98
C ARG A 295 -4.17 16.60 3.94
N GLN A 296 -3.25 15.74 4.37
CA GLN A 296 -2.52 14.86 3.46
C GLN A 296 -3.46 13.92 2.72
N ARG A 297 -4.45 13.35 3.43
CA ARG A 297 -5.45 12.47 2.82
C ARG A 297 -6.38 13.21 1.86
N ALA A 298 -6.77 14.45 2.16
CA ALA A 298 -7.55 15.29 1.25
C ALA A 298 -6.78 15.59 -0.04
N ALA A 299 -5.49 15.94 0.07
CA ALA A 299 -4.62 16.13 -1.10
C ALA A 299 -4.49 14.85 -1.94
N GLY A 300 -4.28 13.70 -1.28
CA GLY A 300 -4.26 12.40 -1.95
C GLY A 300 -5.58 12.05 -2.62
N ALA A 301 -6.72 12.34 -1.98
CA ALA A 301 -8.05 12.11 -2.54
C ALA A 301 -8.34 12.96 -3.77
N LEU A 302 -7.91 14.23 -3.78
CA LEU A 302 -7.96 15.09 -4.97
C LEU A 302 -7.06 14.55 -6.09
N GLY A 303 -5.90 13.98 -5.73
CA GLY A 303 -5.03 13.25 -6.66
C GLY A 303 -5.71 12.01 -7.26
N ASP A 304 -6.39 11.22 -6.43
CA ASP A 304 -7.14 10.02 -6.84
C ASP A 304 -8.30 10.38 -7.79
N ILE A 305 -8.95 11.54 -7.58
CA ILE A 305 -9.96 12.09 -8.50
C ILE A 305 -9.31 12.48 -9.84
N GLY A 306 -8.13 13.09 -9.82
CA GLY A 306 -7.33 13.37 -11.01
C GLY A 306 -7.75 14.62 -11.79
N GLU A 307 -7.86 14.51 -13.12
CA GLU A 307 -8.15 15.64 -14.03
C GLU A 307 -9.37 16.50 -13.64
N PRO A 308 -10.50 15.93 -13.17
CA PRO A 308 -11.65 16.71 -12.73
C PRO A 308 -11.35 17.71 -11.60
N ALA A 309 -10.32 17.48 -10.79
CA ALA A 309 -9.93 18.38 -9.71
C ALA A 309 -8.97 19.51 -10.17
N LEU A 310 -8.38 19.41 -11.37
CA LEU A 310 -7.28 20.29 -11.79
C LEU A 310 -7.66 21.77 -11.82
N LEU A 311 -8.83 22.10 -12.38
CA LEU A 311 -9.24 23.50 -12.50
C LEU A 311 -9.36 24.16 -11.12
N SER A 312 -10.08 23.49 -10.21
CA SER A 312 -10.30 23.98 -8.85
C SER A 312 -9.01 24.02 -8.03
N LEU A 313 -8.08 23.09 -8.27
CA LEU A 313 -6.76 23.10 -7.64
C LEU A 313 -5.87 24.24 -8.13
N ILE A 314 -5.87 24.52 -9.45
CA ILE A 314 -5.16 25.67 -10.02
C ILE A 314 -5.73 26.99 -9.49
N GLU A 315 -7.06 27.08 -9.39
CA GLU A 315 -7.72 28.23 -8.78
C GLU A 315 -7.34 28.39 -7.29
N ALA A 316 -7.25 27.28 -6.55
CA ALA A 316 -6.81 27.29 -5.15
C ALA A 316 -5.37 27.81 -4.94
N LEU A 317 -4.51 27.78 -5.97
CA LEU A 317 -3.17 28.37 -5.88
C LEU A 317 -3.17 29.90 -5.77
N ARG A 318 -4.26 30.56 -6.19
CA ARG A 318 -4.42 32.02 -6.16
C ARG A 318 -4.61 32.58 -4.74
N THR A 319 -4.97 31.72 -3.79
CA THR A 319 -5.29 32.13 -2.42
C THR A 319 -4.10 32.76 -1.66
N ASP A 320 -4.41 33.69 -0.77
CA ASP A 320 -3.48 34.22 0.23
C ASP A 320 -3.24 33.26 1.41
N ASP A 321 -4.10 32.25 1.58
CA ASP A 321 -3.93 31.22 2.61
C ASP A 321 -2.78 30.26 2.24
N ASP A 322 -1.65 30.42 2.93
CA ASP A 322 -0.45 29.60 2.73
C ASP A 322 -0.72 28.10 2.87
N LEU A 323 -1.60 27.70 3.80
CA LEU A 323 -1.91 26.29 4.07
C LEU A 323 -2.69 25.68 2.92
N LEU A 324 -3.73 26.37 2.46
CA LEU A 324 -4.50 25.94 1.28
C LEU A 324 -3.62 25.89 0.03
N ARG A 325 -2.77 26.89 -0.16
CA ARG A 325 -1.86 26.95 -1.32
C ARG A 325 -0.86 25.79 -1.31
N GLN A 326 -0.28 25.45 -0.16
CA GLN A 326 0.58 24.27 -0.02
C GLN A 326 -0.17 22.96 -0.26
N GLY A 327 -1.38 22.84 0.28
CA GLY A 327 -2.25 21.69 0.04
C GLY A 327 -2.60 21.50 -1.44
N ALA A 328 -2.86 22.60 -2.16
CA ALA A 328 -3.15 22.58 -3.59
C ALA A 328 -1.94 22.13 -4.42
N VAL A 329 -0.73 22.63 -4.10
CA VAL A 329 0.53 22.14 -4.73
C VAL A 329 0.70 20.63 -4.50
N ALA A 330 0.53 20.16 -3.26
CA ALA A 330 0.63 18.74 -2.95
C ALA A 330 -0.39 17.89 -3.71
N ALA A 331 -1.65 18.33 -3.76
CA ALA A 331 -2.72 17.66 -4.49
C ALA A 331 -2.45 17.60 -6.00
N LEU A 332 -2.00 18.70 -6.62
CA LEU A 332 -1.60 18.72 -8.03
C LEU A 332 -0.41 17.78 -8.29
N GLY A 333 0.52 17.68 -7.35
CA GLY A 333 1.60 16.69 -7.38
C GLY A 333 1.09 15.25 -7.37
N PHE A 334 0.08 14.94 -6.54
CA PHE A 334 -0.58 13.63 -6.53
C PHE A 334 -1.37 13.34 -7.81
N VAL A 335 -1.98 14.34 -8.43
CA VAL A 335 -2.57 14.18 -9.78
C VAL A 335 -1.49 13.75 -10.77
N GLY A 336 -0.30 14.34 -10.68
CA GLY A 336 0.89 13.88 -11.40
C GLY A 336 0.91 14.28 -12.88
N LYS A 337 1.29 13.35 -13.77
CA LYS A 337 1.51 13.63 -15.20
C LYS A 337 0.33 14.30 -15.94
N PRO A 338 -0.94 13.94 -15.69
CA PRO A 338 -2.09 14.63 -16.27
C PRO A 338 -2.10 16.14 -16.00
N ALA A 339 -1.58 16.60 -14.86
CA ALA A 339 -1.53 18.02 -14.50
C ALA A 339 -0.54 18.84 -15.36
N VAL A 340 0.49 18.20 -15.91
CA VAL A 340 1.67 18.88 -16.50
C VAL A 340 1.30 19.88 -17.59
N ARG A 341 0.35 19.54 -18.47
CA ARG A 341 -0.06 20.44 -19.56
C ARG A 341 -0.70 21.72 -18.98
N SER A 342 -1.68 21.55 -18.09
CA SER A 342 -2.40 22.67 -17.47
C SER A 342 -1.47 23.53 -16.61
N LEU A 343 -0.50 22.91 -15.93
CA LEU A 343 0.50 23.63 -15.15
C LEU A 343 1.48 24.42 -16.04
N ILE A 344 1.91 23.88 -17.18
CA ILE A 344 2.73 24.64 -18.15
C ILE A 344 1.96 25.82 -18.73
N GLU A 345 0.67 25.66 -18.96
CA GLU A 345 -0.20 26.76 -19.40
C GLU A 345 -0.31 27.83 -18.32
N ALA A 346 -0.70 27.46 -17.10
CA ALA A 346 -0.80 28.38 -15.96
C ALA A 346 0.53 29.11 -15.67
N LEU A 347 1.66 28.40 -15.73
CA LEU A 347 3.00 28.97 -15.58
C LEU A 347 3.30 30.10 -16.59
N ARG A 348 2.73 30.02 -17.79
CA ARG A 348 3.02 30.94 -18.90
C ARG A 348 2.02 32.09 -19.01
N THR A 349 0.76 31.85 -18.65
CA THR A 349 -0.34 32.75 -19.01
C THR A 349 -1.12 33.29 -17.82
N ASP A 350 -0.95 32.74 -16.60
CA ASP A 350 -1.68 33.26 -15.44
C ASP A 350 -1.07 34.57 -14.95
N ASP A 351 -1.92 35.57 -14.75
CA ASP A 351 -1.50 36.89 -14.27
C ASP A 351 -1.10 36.88 -12.79
N ASP A 352 -1.62 35.94 -11.98
CA ASP A 352 -1.27 35.83 -10.57
C ASP A 352 0.05 35.06 -10.37
N TRP A 353 1.03 35.75 -9.79
CA TRP A 353 2.34 35.18 -9.53
C TRP A 353 2.31 33.95 -8.60
N ARG A 354 1.30 33.84 -7.71
CA ARG A 354 1.15 32.67 -6.83
C ARG A 354 0.79 31.43 -7.62
N VAL A 355 -0.05 31.58 -8.64
CA VAL A 355 -0.39 30.50 -9.57
C VAL A 355 0.85 30.10 -10.37
N ARG A 356 1.60 31.06 -10.93
CA ARG A 356 2.85 30.76 -11.66
C ARG A 356 3.88 30.07 -10.78
N ALA A 357 4.13 30.57 -9.56
CA ALA A 357 5.07 29.97 -8.60
C ALA A 357 4.62 28.59 -8.09
N GLY A 358 3.32 28.41 -7.87
CA GLY A 358 2.74 27.12 -7.50
C GLY A 358 2.86 26.10 -8.64
N ALA A 359 2.59 26.52 -9.87
CA ALA A 359 2.76 25.68 -11.05
C ALA A 359 4.22 25.27 -11.25
N ALA A 360 5.16 26.21 -11.09
CA ALA A 360 6.59 25.91 -11.17
C ALA A 360 7.03 24.83 -10.16
N ARG A 361 6.69 25.02 -8.87
CA ARG A 361 6.97 24.04 -7.81
C ARG A 361 6.40 22.66 -8.12
N THR A 362 5.11 22.62 -8.46
CA THR A 362 4.41 21.37 -8.77
C THR A 362 5.05 20.64 -9.97
N LEU A 363 5.43 21.36 -11.03
CA LEU A 363 6.14 20.77 -12.17
C LEU A 363 7.49 20.16 -11.77
N GLY A 364 8.18 20.78 -10.83
CA GLY A 364 9.39 20.25 -10.20
C GLY A 364 9.13 18.94 -9.45
N ASP A 365 8.08 18.90 -8.63
CA ASP A 365 7.69 17.73 -7.85
C ASP A 365 7.27 16.55 -8.75
N ILE A 366 6.58 16.83 -9.85
CA ILE A 366 6.19 15.81 -10.84
C ILE A 366 7.42 15.26 -11.59
N GLY A 367 8.44 16.10 -11.83
CA GLY A 367 9.71 15.65 -12.42
C GLY A 367 9.67 15.38 -13.94
N GLU A 368 8.64 15.84 -14.65
CA GLU A 368 8.51 15.58 -16.09
C GLU A 368 9.42 16.49 -16.92
N ARG A 369 10.40 15.90 -17.64
CA ARG A 369 11.41 16.64 -18.44
C ARG A 369 10.85 17.65 -19.42
N ARG A 370 9.63 17.43 -19.95
CA ARG A 370 8.97 18.38 -20.86
C ARG A 370 8.68 19.74 -20.23
N ALA A 371 8.67 19.82 -18.89
CA ALA A 371 8.52 21.07 -18.14
C ALA A 371 9.81 21.89 -18.07
N ALA A 372 10.97 21.32 -18.42
CA ALA A 372 12.26 22.00 -18.29
C ALA A 372 12.34 23.28 -19.13
N ASP A 373 11.99 23.24 -20.43
CA ASP A 373 12.04 24.43 -21.29
C ASP A 373 11.09 25.55 -20.83
N PRO A 374 9.81 25.26 -20.47
CA PRO A 374 8.95 26.25 -19.82
C PRO A 374 9.57 26.85 -18.55
N LEU A 375 10.10 26.02 -17.65
CA LEU A 375 10.70 26.47 -16.40
C LEU A 375 11.97 27.32 -16.62
N ILE A 376 12.78 27.01 -17.62
CA ILE A 376 13.95 27.83 -18.00
C ILE A 376 13.51 29.24 -18.39
N ARG A 377 12.43 29.38 -19.16
CA ARG A 377 11.89 30.70 -19.53
C ARG A 377 11.34 31.45 -18.33
N THR A 378 10.80 30.75 -17.34
CA THR A 378 10.29 31.33 -16.09
C THR A 378 11.40 31.91 -15.21
N LEU A 379 12.67 31.59 -15.45
CA LEU A 379 13.80 32.25 -14.77
C LEU A 379 13.88 33.76 -15.06
N ASP A 380 13.22 34.23 -16.11
CA ASP A 380 13.09 35.64 -16.47
C ASP A 380 11.76 36.28 -16.01
N ASP A 381 10.97 35.58 -15.17
CA ASP A 381 9.72 36.14 -14.61
C ASP A 381 9.99 37.42 -13.80
N GLU A 382 9.04 38.35 -13.76
CA GLU A 382 9.19 39.63 -13.06
C GLU A 382 9.29 39.47 -11.53
N ARG A 383 8.68 38.41 -10.97
CA ARG A 383 8.64 38.15 -9.52
C ARG A 383 9.76 37.21 -9.10
N GLU A 384 10.50 37.59 -8.05
CA GLU A 384 11.59 36.75 -7.53
C GLU A 384 11.07 35.42 -6.99
N GLU A 385 9.88 35.40 -6.40
CA GLU A 385 9.28 34.17 -5.86
C GLU A 385 8.99 33.14 -6.95
N VAL A 386 8.62 33.60 -8.15
CA VAL A 386 8.38 32.74 -9.32
C VAL A 386 9.71 32.24 -9.89
N ARG A 387 10.72 33.13 -9.99
CA ARG A 387 12.07 32.75 -10.43
C ARG A 387 12.68 31.70 -9.51
N GLU A 388 12.55 31.86 -8.19
CA GLU A 388 13.09 30.91 -7.22
C GLU A 388 12.41 29.54 -7.34
N ALA A 389 11.08 29.52 -7.42
CA ALA A 389 10.32 28.29 -7.66
C ALA A 389 10.78 27.55 -8.93
N ALA A 390 11.08 28.29 -10.01
CA ALA A 390 11.59 27.71 -11.25
C ALA A 390 13.01 27.13 -11.09
N ARG A 391 13.91 27.78 -10.34
CA ARG A 391 15.27 27.27 -10.05
C ARG A 391 15.20 25.96 -9.26
N GLU A 392 14.38 25.93 -8.21
CA GLU A 392 14.16 24.73 -7.39
C GLU A 392 13.62 23.58 -8.25
N ALA A 393 12.59 23.85 -9.04
CA ALA A 393 11.95 22.85 -9.91
C ALA A 393 12.92 22.27 -10.94
N LEU A 394 13.76 23.09 -11.59
CA LEU A 394 14.80 22.63 -12.50
C LEU A 394 15.86 21.76 -11.80
N GLY A 395 16.19 22.11 -10.55
CA GLY A 395 17.06 21.31 -9.68
C GLY A 395 16.50 19.91 -9.41
N SER A 396 15.18 19.78 -9.20
CA SER A 396 14.48 18.51 -9.00
C SER A 396 14.42 17.67 -10.28
N ILE A 397 14.05 18.28 -11.42
CA ILE A 397 13.97 17.58 -12.71
C ILE A 397 15.34 17.04 -13.15
N ARG A 398 16.44 17.74 -12.85
CA ARG A 398 17.79 17.26 -13.22
C ARG A 398 18.22 15.98 -12.46
N LYS A 399 17.61 15.70 -11.31
CA LYS A 399 17.92 14.52 -10.49
C LYS A 399 17.16 13.25 -10.92
N THR A 400 16.23 13.36 -11.88
CA THR A 400 15.36 12.27 -12.38
C THR A 400 15.71 11.85 -13.82
#